data_AF-A0A7C9PFP8-F1
#
_entry.id   AF-A0A7C9PFP8-F1
#
_cell.length_a   1.000
_cell.length_b   1.000
_cell.length_c   1.000
_cell.angle_alpha   90.00
_cell.angle_beta   90.00
_cell.angle_gamma   90.00
#
_symmetry.space_group_name_H-M   'P 1'
#
loop_
_entity.id
_entity.type
_entity.pdbx_description
1 polymer ?
#
loop_
_entity_poly.entity_id
_entity_poly.type
_entity_poly.pdbx_seq_one_letter_code
_entity_poly.pdbx_strand_id
1 'polypeptide(L)'
;MLTVVIARYKEDLGWLHQLPADARLLVYNKGPELAAGVLPANARVIPLENQGRESDTYLHHLMHDLDMDPQGFTLFTQGGPFEHAPWLLDLVELRDHWRDVQPLSVQWLAEQQIPPGRLVKEDQRDWIEDVPVRPEHYSLHTWAPLSFHDVGAVKIGLAYHNMHGLKPGTHIGAHFWHLCGLHTLAAQAAQADLGVFSYGAIFAVRNARLHDFVRQQGECLPKMRQLSRSYETYGYMFERSWLHFFGEPCLRLPALGQAASLQLATEPAQTPAAASPQTPAQDEACQLADVREQAFAASRAGDLDGAIALLGQALQRWPGQVEVISDLAALALSHGEPAQAATLAQHALKLQPEHGCSLYTLAMSQEATGQAEAALHTWLRLADGAAVAHLREQAPELIEVVAKRLEDYRLAMAA
;
A
#
# COMPACT_ATOMS: atom_id res chain seq x y z
N MET A 1 -33.14 6.99 -7.80
CA MET A 1 -32.56 8.34 -8.00
C MET A 1 -31.08 8.32 -7.65
N LEU A 2 -30.22 9.00 -8.43
CA LEU A 2 -28.78 9.10 -8.16
C LEU A 2 -28.44 10.48 -7.58
N THR A 3 -27.70 10.52 -6.48
CA THR A 3 -27.04 11.72 -5.97
C THR A 3 -25.53 11.57 -6.20
N VAL A 4 -24.85 12.62 -6.63
CA VAL A 4 -23.40 12.64 -6.77
C VAL A 4 -22.83 13.74 -5.88
N VAL A 5 -21.95 13.34 -4.97
CA VAL A 5 -21.25 14.20 -4.00
C VAL A 5 -19.81 14.36 -4.46
N ILE A 6 -19.47 15.56 -4.89
CA ILE A 6 -18.17 15.87 -5.51
C ILE A 6 -17.32 16.71 -4.55
N ALA A 7 -16.17 16.20 -4.15
CA ALA A 7 -15.13 16.96 -3.45
C ALA A 7 -14.19 17.60 -4.48
N ARG A 8 -14.27 18.93 -4.66
CA ARG A 8 -13.51 19.66 -5.68
C ARG A 8 -12.59 20.71 -5.07
N TYR A 9 -11.36 20.79 -5.58
CA TYR A 9 -10.43 21.89 -5.32
C TYR A 9 -10.12 22.71 -6.58
N LYS A 10 -9.42 22.15 -7.57
CA LYS A 10 -9.02 22.87 -8.80
C LYS A 10 -9.36 22.13 -10.09
N GLU A 11 -9.91 20.94 -9.97
CA GLU A 11 -10.22 20.03 -11.05
C GLU A 11 -11.29 20.64 -11.97
N ASP A 12 -11.22 20.26 -13.24
CA ASP A 12 -12.25 20.55 -14.23
C ASP A 12 -13.46 19.63 -14.05
N LEU A 13 -14.65 20.22 -14.11
CA LEU A 13 -15.92 19.55 -13.84
C LEU A 13 -16.80 19.44 -15.09
N GLY A 14 -16.26 19.70 -16.29
CA GLY A 14 -17.01 19.60 -17.54
C GLY A 14 -17.62 18.21 -17.79
N TRP A 15 -17.05 17.16 -17.22
CA TRP A 15 -17.57 15.80 -17.32
C TRP A 15 -18.95 15.61 -16.65
N LEU A 16 -19.34 16.48 -15.72
CA LEU A 16 -20.65 16.39 -15.04
C LEU A 16 -21.84 16.53 -16.00
N HIS A 17 -21.66 17.14 -17.19
CA HIS A 17 -22.69 17.20 -18.24
C HIS A 17 -22.99 15.84 -18.88
N GLN A 18 -22.13 14.84 -18.66
CA GLN A 18 -22.30 13.48 -19.18
C GLN A 18 -23.07 12.59 -18.20
N LEU A 19 -23.34 13.06 -16.98
CA LEU A 19 -24.15 12.33 -16.00
C LEU A 19 -25.64 12.40 -16.35
N PRO A 20 -26.46 11.44 -15.87
CA PRO A 20 -27.91 11.46 -16.08
C PRO A 20 -28.53 12.80 -15.67
N ALA A 21 -29.43 13.34 -16.51
CA ALA A 21 -30.03 14.65 -16.29
C ALA A 21 -30.89 14.74 -15.02
N ASP A 22 -31.39 13.60 -14.53
CA ASP A 22 -32.15 13.46 -13.29
C ASP A 22 -31.26 13.24 -12.05
N ALA A 23 -29.93 13.13 -12.21
CA ALA A 23 -29.01 13.02 -11.10
C ALA A 23 -28.97 14.33 -10.29
N ARG A 24 -28.91 14.22 -8.97
CA ARG A 24 -28.71 15.38 -8.08
C ARG A 24 -27.22 15.59 -7.88
N LEU A 25 -26.68 16.71 -8.34
CA LEU A 25 -25.25 16.99 -8.27
C LEU A 25 -24.94 17.98 -7.14
N LEU A 26 -24.13 17.56 -6.16
CA LEU A 26 -23.70 18.36 -5.01
C LEU A 26 -22.18 18.57 -5.09
N VAL A 27 -21.78 19.76 -5.55
CA VAL A 27 -20.36 20.13 -5.72
C VAL A 27 -19.90 20.91 -4.50
N TYR A 28 -19.14 20.25 -3.62
CA TYR A 28 -18.48 20.91 -2.50
C TYR A 28 -17.14 21.49 -2.97
N ASN A 29 -17.10 22.80 -3.15
CA ASN A 29 -15.96 23.51 -3.73
C ASN A 29 -15.04 24.08 -2.64
N LYS A 30 -13.83 23.53 -2.55
CA LYS A 30 -12.75 23.95 -1.63
C LYS A 30 -11.75 24.93 -2.27
N GLY A 31 -11.86 25.20 -3.57
CA GLY A 31 -10.92 26.05 -4.27
C GLY A 31 -11.56 27.32 -4.84
N PRO A 32 -10.97 27.91 -5.89
CA PRO A 32 -11.48 29.12 -6.51
C PRO A 32 -12.94 28.97 -6.95
N GLU A 33 -13.67 30.08 -6.96
CA GLU A 33 -15.05 30.11 -7.47
C GLU A 33 -15.12 29.62 -8.93
N LEU A 34 -16.17 28.87 -9.24
CA LEU A 34 -16.41 28.35 -10.58
C LEU A 34 -17.10 29.40 -11.44
N ALA A 35 -16.67 29.55 -12.69
CA ALA A 35 -17.32 30.46 -13.62
C ALA A 35 -18.77 30.04 -13.89
N ALA A 36 -19.63 31.02 -14.16
CA ALA A 36 -21.03 30.77 -14.49
C ALA A 36 -21.16 29.92 -15.76
N GLY A 37 -22.10 28.97 -15.77
CA GLY A 37 -22.39 28.11 -16.92
C GLY A 37 -21.43 26.93 -17.14
N VAL A 38 -20.40 26.75 -16.30
CA VAL A 38 -19.49 25.59 -16.39
C VAL A 38 -20.19 24.29 -15.98
N LEU A 39 -21.14 24.36 -15.05
CA LEU A 39 -21.82 23.20 -14.48
C LEU A 39 -23.22 22.99 -15.09
N PRO A 40 -23.74 21.74 -15.07
CA PRO A 40 -25.13 21.44 -15.37
C PRO A 40 -26.12 22.24 -14.49
N ALA A 41 -27.32 22.52 -15.00
CA ALA A 41 -28.31 23.34 -14.29
C ALA A 41 -28.84 22.70 -12.98
N ASN A 42 -28.78 21.38 -12.88
CA ASN A 42 -29.11 20.58 -11.70
C ASN A 42 -27.98 20.51 -10.66
N ALA A 43 -26.84 21.18 -10.89
CA ALA A 43 -25.73 21.21 -9.95
C ALA A 43 -25.87 22.32 -8.90
N ARG A 44 -25.74 21.94 -7.63
CA ARG A 44 -25.64 22.85 -6.50
C ARG A 44 -24.19 22.95 -6.04
N VAL A 45 -23.64 24.16 -6.07
CA VAL A 45 -22.29 24.44 -5.56
C VAL A 45 -22.37 24.88 -4.10
N ILE A 46 -21.57 24.25 -3.25
CA ILE A 46 -21.49 24.51 -1.81
C ILE A 46 -20.03 24.88 -1.49
N PRO A 47 -19.73 26.13 -1.10
CA PRO A 47 -18.37 26.51 -0.74
C PRO A 47 -17.94 25.84 0.57
N LEU A 48 -16.72 25.32 0.61
CA LEU A 48 -16.07 24.79 1.82
C LEU A 48 -14.64 25.34 1.95
N GLU A 49 -14.13 25.39 3.17
CA GLU A 49 -12.72 25.70 3.41
C GLU A 49 -11.82 24.57 2.86
N ASN A 50 -10.64 24.94 2.34
CA ASN A 50 -9.64 23.97 1.89
C ASN A 50 -8.92 23.31 3.08
N GLN A 51 -9.65 22.49 3.85
CA GLN A 51 -9.13 21.74 4.97
C GLN A 51 -9.51 20.27 4.87
N GLY A 52 -8.60 19.39 5.28
CA GLY A 52 -8.74 17.95 5.07
C GLY A 52 -8.81 17.58 3.60
N ARG A 53 -8.80 16.27 3.32
CA ARG A 53 -8.93 15.74 1.96
C ARG A 53 -10.41 15.63 1.56
N GLU A 54 -10.75 14.73 0.63
CA GLU A 54 -12.14 14.39 0.29
C GLU A 54 -12.95 13.95 1.51
N SER A 55 -12.31 13.32 2.50
CA SER A 55 -12.94 12.93 3.76
C SER A 55 -13.67 14.05 4.51
N ASP A 56 -13.11 15.27 4.60
CA ASP A 56 -13.82 16.39 5.25
C ASP A 56 -15.10 16.77 4.47
N THR A 57 -15.05 16.70 3.14
CA THR A 57 -16.23 16.94 2.29
C THR A 57 -17.31 15.90 2.56
N TYR A 58 -16.95 14.62 2.55
CA TYR A 58 -17.93 13.54 2.72
C TYR A 58 -18.55 13.58 4.12
N LEU A 59 -17.75 13.85 5.16
CA LEU A 59 -18.25 14.03 6.52
C LEU A 59 -19.16 15.25 6.64
N HIS A 60 -18.80 16.37 5.99
CA HIS A 60 -19.68 17.53 5.93
C HIS A 60 -21.01 17.20 5.28
N HIS A 61 -21.01 16.47 4.16
CA HIS A 61 -22.24 16.04 3.50
C HIS A 61 -23.12 15.18 4.42
N LEU A 62 -22.55 14.15 5.06
CA LEU A 62 -23.25 13.27 5.99
C LEU A 62 -23.87 14.02 7.19
N MET A 63 -23.28 15.16 7.58
CA MET A 63 -23.79 15.98 8.68
C MET A 63 -24.96 16.89 8.29
N HIS A 64 -25.14 17.23 7.01
CA HIS A 64 -26.05 18.34 6.62
C HIS A 64 -27.04 17.99 5.50
N ASP A 65 -26.74 17.07 4.59
CA ASP A 65 -27.51 16.87 3.35
C ASP A 65 -27.85 15.39 3.11
N LEU A 66 -28.84 14.84 3.85
CA LEU A 66 -29.30 13.45 3.70
C LEU A 66 -30.71 13.30 3.14
N ASP A 67 -31.32 14.37 2.62
CA ASP A 67 -32.67 14.29 2.04
C ASP A 67 -32.65 13.54 0.71
N MET A 68 -32.84 12.22 0.76
CA MET A 68 -32.67 11.32 -0.38
C MET A 68 -33.66 10.16 -0.34
N ASP A 69 -34.03 9.67 -1.53
CA ASP A 69 -34.81 8.44 -1.69
C ASP A 69 -34.00 7.23 -1.17
N PRO A 70 -34.50 6.47 -0.18
CA PRO A 70 -33.79 5.31 0.39
C PRO A 70 -33.41 4.23 -0.63
N GLN A 71 -34.15 4.11 -1.75
CA GLN A 71 -33.87 3.14 -2.82
C GLN A 71 -32.80 3.64 -3.81
N GLY A 72 -32.51 4.94 -3.79
CA GLY A 72 -31.47 5.55 -4.59
C GLY A 72 -30.05 5.26 -4.11
N PHE A 73 -29.09 5.82 -4.84
CA PHE A 73 -27.67 5.75 -4.53
C PHE A 73 -27.08 7.15 -4.37
N THR A 74 -26.07 7.25 -3.52
CA THR A 74 -25.16 8.38 -3.47
C THR A 74 -23.76 7.93 -3.86
N LEU A 75 -23.27 8.50 -4.96
CA LEU A 75 -21.90 8.38 -5.44
C LEU A 75 -21.04 9.46 -4.77
N PHE A 76 -20.00 9.04 -4.05
CA PHE A 76 -18.95 9.91 -3.53
C PHE A 76 -17.76 9.88 -4.48
N THR A 77 -17.27 11.06 -4.88
CA THR A 77 -16.14 11.17 -5.80
C THR A 77 -15.34 12.46 -5.62
N GLN A 78 -14.08 12.44 -6.05
CA GLN A 78 -13.27 13.64 -6.25
C GLN A 78 -13.68 14.36 -7.55
N GLY A 79 -13.29 15.63 -7.68
CA GLY A 79 -13.57 16.45 -8.87
C GLY A 79 -12.94 15.92 -10.15
N GLY A 80 -11.77 15.28 -10.06
CA GLY A 80 -11.06 14.64 -11.17
C GLY A 80 -10.91 13.13 -10.92
N PRO A 81 -11.96 12.32 -11.15
CA PRO A 81 -11.96 10.92 -10.73
C PRO A 81 -11.16 9.97 -11.63
N PHE A 82 -10.90 10.36 -12.88
CA PHE A 82 -10.51 9.42 -13.94
C PHE A 82 -9.12 8.82 -13.78
N GLU A 83 -8.25 9.42 -12.98
CA GLU A 83 -6.97 8.82 -12.60
C GLU A 83 -7.15 7.51 -11.83
N HIS A 84 -8.17 7.49 -10.96
CA HIS A 84 -8.51 6.36 -10.10
C HIS A 84 -9.59 5.44 -10.70
N ALA A 85 -10.57 6.06 -11.36
CA ALA A 85 -11.75 5.43 -11.95
C ALA A 85 -11.91 5.85 -13.42
N PRO A 86 -11.09 5.32 -14.34
CA PRO A 86 -11.12 5.70 -15.75
C PRO A 86 -12.49 5.50 -16.41
N TRP A 87 -13.23 4.48 -15.96
CA TRP A 87 -14.54 4.09 -16.48
C TRP A 87 -15.71 4.56 -15.62
N LEU A 88 -15.54 5.62 -14.81
CA LEU A 88 -16.58 6.06 -13.88
C LEU A 88 -17.93 6.33 -14.56
N LEU A 89 -17.92 6.91 -15.77
CA LEU A 89 -19.15 7.23 -16.50
C LEU A 89 -19.88 5.95 -16.93
N ASP A 90 -19.16 4.98 -17.50
CA ASP A 90 -19.72 3.68 -17.88
C ASP A 90 -20.31 2.97 -16.65
N LEU A 91 -19.60 3.01 -15.51
CA LEU A 91 -20.08 2.41 -14.27
C LEU A 91 -21.36 3.06 -13.73
N VAL A 92 -21.55 4.37 -13.93
CA VAL A 92 -22.78 5.09 -13.55
C VAL A 92 -23.98 4.67 -14.42
N GLU A 93 -23.74 4.33 -15.69
CA GLU A 93 -24.77 3.76 -16.55
C GLU A 93 -25.19 2.38 -16.06
N LEU A 94 -24.23 1.58 -15.58
CA LEU A 94 -24.44 0.24 -15.00
C LEU A 94 -24.94 0.22 -13.54
N ARG A 95 -25.46 1.34 -13.01
CA ARG A 95 -25.85 1.46 -11.60
C ARG A 95 -26.92 0.48 -11.13
N ASP A 96 -27.71 -0.08 -12.04
CA ASP A 96 -28.71 -1.10 -11.69
C ASP A 96 -28.04 -2.41 -11.23
N HIS A 97 -26.76 -2.60 -11.53
CA HIS A 97 -25.96 -3.76 -11.12
C HIS A 97 -25.14 -3.49 -9.84
N TRP A 98 -25.22 -2.29 -9.27
CA TRP A 98 -24.47 -1.93 -8.07
C TRP A 98 -24.97 -2.67 -6.83
N ARG A 99 -24.00 -3.09 -6.01
CA ARG A 99 -24.25 -3.56 -4.64
C ARG A 99 -24.64 -2.39 -3.74
N ASP A 100 -25.17 -2.70 -2.55
CA ASP A 100 -25.53 -1.68 -1.54
C ASP A 100 -24.37 -0.74 -1.19
N VAL A 101 -23.15 -1.25 -1.21
CA VAL A 101 -21.91 -0.46 -1.12
C VAL A 101 -21.04 -0.90 -2.29
N GLN A 102 -20.81 0.00 -3.23
CA GLN A 102 -20.19 -0.29 -4.50
C GLN A 102 -18.87 0.49 -4.64
N PRO A 103 -17.72 -0.18 -4.57
CA PRO A 103 -16.44 0.37 -5.05
C PRO A 103 -16.54 0.71 -6.54
N LEU A 104 -15.88 1.77 -6.99
CA LEU A 104 -16.00 2.26 -8.38
C LEU A 104 -14.67 2.70 -8.98
N SER A 105 -13.55 2.29 -8.39
CA SER A 105 -12.20 2.59 -8.88
C SER A 105 -11.35 1.34 -8.99
N VAL A 106 -10.17 1.50 -9.61
CA VAL A 106 -9.26 0.39 -9.92
C VAL A 106 -7.83 0.63 -9.45
N GLN A 107 -7.41 1.89 -9.29
CA GLN A 107 -5.99 2.23 -9.11
C GLN A 107 -5.76 3.61 -8.46
N TRP A 108 -4.52 3.89 -8.06
CA TRP A 108 -4.09 5.23 -7.68
C TRP A 108 -3.67 6.06 -8.91
N LEU A 109 -2.65 5.62 -9.66
CA LEU A 109 -2.21 6.26 -10.90
C LEU A 109 -1.66 5.17 -11.83
N ALA A 110 -2.06 5.18 -13.11
CA ALA A 110 -1.66 4.15 -14.08
C ALA A 110 -0.12 4.11 -14.22
N GLU A 111 0.51 5.28 -14.25
CA GLU A 111 1.95 5.46 -14.38
C GLU A 111 2.70 4.95 -13.16
N GLN A 112 2.08 4.97 -11.99
CA GLN A 112 2.68 4.51 -10.74
C GLN A 112 2.63 3.00 -10.59
N GLN A 113 1.87 2.29 -11.43
CA GLN A 113 1.68 0.84 -11.34
C GLN A 113 1.20 0.41 -9.94
N ILE A 114 0.25 1.18 -9.37
CA ILE A 114 -0.39 0.90 -8.08
C ILE A 114 -1.91 0.80 -8.29
N PRO A 115 -2.49 -0.41 -8.27
CA PRO A 115 -1.82 -1.72 -8.26
C PRO A 115 -1.07 -1.98 -9.59
N PRO A 116 -0.18 -3.00 -9.66
CA PRO A 116 0.48 -3.37 -10.90
C PRO A 116 -0.53 -3.56 -12.04
N GLY A 117 -0.24 -3.01 -13.23
CA GLY A 117 -1.22 -2.97 -14.32
C GLY A 117 -1.71 -4.35 -14.78
N ARG A 118 -0.91 -5.41 -14.55
CA ARG A 118 -1.36 -6.81 -14.77
C ARG A 118 -2.56 -7.18 -13.90
N LEU A 119 -2.58 -6.75 -12.62
CA LEU A 119 -3.68 -7.04 -11.71
C LEU A 119 -4.96 -6.34 -12.14
N VAL A 120 -4.87 -5.10 -12.65
CA VAL A 120 -6.03 -4.36 -13.18
C VAL A 120 -6.64 -5.08 -14.40
N LYS A 121 -5.80 -5.73 -15.22
CA LYS A 121 -6.24 -6.41 -16.45
C LYS A 121 -6.74 -7.84 -16.23
N GLU A 122 -6.11 -8.57 -15.31
CA GLU A 122 -6.33 -10.01 -15.13
C GLU A 122 -7.33 -10.34 -14.01
N ASP A 123 -7.43 -9.49 -12.98
CA ASP A 123 -8.35 -9.72 -11.86
C ASP A 123 -9.75 -9.17 -12.18
N GLN A 124 -10.56 -10.00 -12.83
CA GLN A 124 -11.90 -9.65 -13.30
C GLN A 124 -13.00 -9.94 -12.28
N ARG A 125 -12.63 -10.31 -11.04
CA ARG A 125 -13.56 -10.80 -10.02
C ARG A 125 -14.72 -9.84 -9.73
N ASP A 126 -14.41 -8.56 -9.66
CA ASP A 126 -15.34 -7.51 -9.22
C ASP A 126 -15.78 -6.59 -10.37
N TRP A 127 -15.48 -6.96 -11.63
CA TRP A 127 -15.96 -6.23 -12.80
C TRP A 127 -17.49 -6.20 -12.81
N ILE A 128 -18.04 -5.08 -13.26
CA ILE A 128 -19.47 -4.92 -13.48
C ILE A 128 -19.68 -5.10 -14.97
N GLU A 129 -20.25 -6.24 -15.35
CA GLU A 129 -20.27 -6.69 -16.74
C GLU A 129 -18.85 -6.77 -17.33
N ASP A 130 -18.54 -5.99 -18.35
CA ASP A 130 -17.22 -5.87 -18.98
C ASP A 130 -16.43 -4.62 -18.54
N VAL A 131 -16.95 -3.87 -17.55
CA VAL A 131 -16.33 -2.64 -17.06
C VAL A 131 -15.47 -2.90 -15.82
N PRO A 132 -14.17 -2.57 -15.83
CA PRO A 132 -13.28 -2.87 -14.72
C PRO A 132 -13.59 -2.08 -13.44
N VAL A 133 -13.75 -2.82 -12.34
CA VAL A 133 -13.72 -2.34 -10.96
C VAL A 133 -12.84 -3.29 -10.17
N ARG A 134 -12.00 -2.75 -9.28
CA ARG A 134 -11.08 -3.57 -8.50
C ARG A 134 -10.91 -3.00 -7.09
N PRO A 135 -11.78 -3.37 -6.14
CA PRO A 135 -11.55 -3.02 -4.75
C PRO A 135 -10.28 -3.69 -4.23
N GLU A 136 -9.51 -2.99 -3.43
CA GLU A 136 -8.26 -3.51 -2.89
C GLU A 136 -8.44 -4.00 -1.47
N HIS A 137 -8.00 -5.24 -1.22
CA HIS A 137 -7.96 -5.79 0.13
C HIS A 137 -6.68 -5.32 0.82
N TYR A 138 -6.80 -4.91 2.08
CA TYR A 138 -5.68 -4.39 2.86
C TYR A 138 -5.67 -4.97 4.28
N SER A 139 -4.50 -5.03 4.90
CA SER A 139 -4.36 -5.48 6.29
C SER A 139 -4.82 -4.38 7.24
N LEU A 140 -5.69 -4.73 8.20
CA LEU A 140 -6.09 -3.84 9.28
C LEU A 140 -4.99 -3.62 10.34
N HIS A 141 -3.88 -4.35 10.25
CA HIS A 141 -2.72 -4.23 11.13
C HIS A 141 -1.61 -3.35 10.55
N THR A 142 -1.38 -3.40 9.23
CA THR A 142 -0.29 -2.67 8.57
C THR A 142 -0.76 -1.55 7.64
N TRP A 143 -2.06 -1.51 7.32
CA TRP A 143 -2.67 -0.60 6.35
C TRP A 143 -2.27 -0.83 4.88
N ALA A 144 -1.44 -1.84 4.62
CA ALA A 144 -0.89 -2.16 3.30
C ALA A 144 -1.78 -3.18 2.54
N PRO A 145 -1.78 -3.13 1.19
CA PRO A 145 -2.44 -4.14 0.37
C PRO A 145 -1.77 -5.51 0.52
N LEU A 146 -2.52 -6.58 0.23
CA LEU A 146 -2.00 -7.96 0.33
C LEU A 146 -1.35 -8.43 -0.97
N SER A 147 -1.89 -7.98 -2.09
CA SER A 147 -1.65 -8.57 -3.41
C SER A 147 -0.36 -8.07 -4.09
N PHE A 148 0.23 -6.98 -3.59
CA PHE A 148 1.48 -6.40 -4.07
C PHE A 148 2.12 -5.51 -3.00
N HIS A 149 3.36 -5.07 -3.26
CA HIS A 149 4.06 -4.17 -2.36
C HIS A 149 3.78 -2.70 -2.69
N ASP A 150 3.09 -2.00 -1.78
CA ASP A 150 2.83 -0.57 -1.85
C ASP A 150 3.59 0.17 -0.74
N VAL A 151 4.71 0.82 -1.11
CA VAL A 151 5.54 1.58 -0.18
C VAL A 151 4.76 2.76 0.41
N GLY A 152 3.86 3.37 -0.35
CA GLY A 152 3.03 4.50 0.10
C GLY A 152 2.06 4.07 1.20
N ALA A 153 1.34 2.96 0.98
CA ALA A 153 0.44 2.40 1.99
C ALA A 153 1.16 2.00 3.28
N VAL A 154 2.34 1.38 3.18
CA VAL A 154 3.17 1.03 4.35
C VAL A 154 3.59 2.29 5.11
N LYS A 155 4.02 3.35 4.41
CA LYS A 155 4.38 4.62 5.03
C LYS A 155 3.19 5.27 5.75
N ILE A 156 1.99 5.19 5.20
CA ILE A 156 0.77 5.68 5.86
C ILE A 156 0.53 4.94 7.17
N GLY A 157 0.60 3.61 7.15
CA GLY A 157 0.44 2.78 8.36
C GLY A 157 1.48 3.10 9.43
N LEU A 158 2.75 3.24 9.05
CA LEU A 158 3.84 3.63 9.95
C LEU A 158 3.68 5.05 10.50
N ALA A 159 3.30 6.01 9.66
CA ALA A 159 3.04 7.39 10.08
C ALA A 159 1.92 7.44 11.12
N TYR A 160 0.84 6.69 10.90
CA TYR A 160 -0.25 6.56 11.88
C TYR A 160 0.24 5.93 13.19
N HIS A 161 1.01 4.85 13.10
CA HIS A 161 1.57 4.16 14.25
C HIS A 161 2.44 5.08 15.13
N ASN A 162 3.34 5.83 14.50
CA ASN A 162 4.25 6.76 15.15
C ASN A 162 3.51 7.95 15.76
N MET A 163 2.55 8.53 15.01
CA MET A 163 1.72 9.65 15.46
C MET A 163 0.97 9.34 16.77
N HIS A 164 0.57 8.07 16.95
CA HIS A 164 -0.16 7.63 18.14
C HIS A 164 0.69 6.86 19.17
N GLY A 165 2.00 6.71 18.94
CA GLY A 165 2.88 5.96 19.84
C GLY A 165 2.42 4.52 20.07
N LEU A 166 1.90 3.87 19.03
CA LEU A 166 1.35 2.52 19.14
C LEU A 166 2.49 1.51 19.37
N LYS A 167 2.14 0.35 19.92
CA LYS A 167 3.08 -0.77 20.08
C LYS A 167 3.05 -1.65 18.82
N PRO A 168 4.18 -2.27 18.42
CA PRO A 168 4.19 -3.27 17.35
C PRO A 168 3.09 -4.33 17.54
N GLY A 169 2.37 -4.64 16.46
CA GLY A 169 1.23 -5.56 16.48
C GLY A 169 -0.12 -4.94 16.86
N THR A 170 -0.17 -3.65 17.21
CA THR A 170 -1.45 -2.94 17.45
C THR A 170 -2.33 -2.98 16.21
N HIS A 171 -3.61 -3.32 16.40
CA HIS A 171 -4.58 -3.36 15.33
C HIS A 171 -5.01 -1.94 14.91
N ILE A 172 -4.41 -1.41 13.84
CA ILE A 172 -4.58 -0.02 13.37
C ILE A 172 -6.06 0.31 13.10
N GLY A 173 -6.80 -0.56 12.40
CA GLY A 173 -8.21 -0.31 12.07
C GLY A 173 -9.09 -0.09 13.30
N ALA A 174 -9.10 -1.07 14.22
CA ALA A 174 -9.76 -0.97 15.52
C ALA A 174 -9.37 0.30 16.30
N HIS A 175 -8.07 0.63 16.37
CA HIS A 175 -7.64 1.85 17.06
C HIS A 175 -8.21 3.11 16.42
N PHE A 176 -8.11 3.25 15.09
CA PHE A 176 -8.61 4.42 14.37
C PHE A 176 -10.14 4.56 14.44
N TRP A 177 -10.88 3.46 14.30
CA TRP A 177 -12.34 3.50 14.38
C TRP A 177 -12.81 3.79 15.81
N HIS A 178 -12.09 3.31 16.82
CA HIS A 178 -12.34 3.69 18.21
C HIS A 178 -12.07 5.19 18.43
N LEU A 179 -10.97 5.71 17.86
CA LEU A 179 -10.65 7.14 17.91
C LEU A 179 -11.76 7.99 17.26
N CYS A 180 -12.38 7.51 16.18
CA CYS A 180 -13.54 8.13 15.55
C CYS A 180 -14.80 8.15 16.43
N GLY A 181 -14.85 7.34 17.50
CA GLY A 181 -16.04 7.13 18.34
C GLY A 181 -16.91 5.94 17.90
N LEU A 182 -16.52 5.24 16.83
CA LEU A 182 -17.26 4.11 16.25
C LEU A 182 -16.98 2.81 17.02
N HIS A 183 -17.29 2.79 18.32
CA HIS A 183 -16.85 1.73 19.23
C HIS A 183 -17.30 0.32 18.84
N THR A 184 -18.52 0.17 18.31
CA THR A 184 -19.02 -1.14 17.84
C THR A 184 -18.25 -1.63 16.62
N LEU A 185 -18.04 -0.76 15.62
CA LEU A 185 -17.24 -1.09 14.44
C LEU A 185 -15.79 -1.40 14.85
N ALA A 186 -15.22 -0.63 15.77
CA ALA A 186 -13.87 -0.87 16.28
C ALA A 186 -13.72 -2.24 16.93
N ALA A 187 -14.71 -2.67 17.72
CA ALA A 187 -14.73 -3.99 18.34
C ALA A 187 -14.83 -5.13 17.30
N GLN A 188 -15.64 -4.93 16.25
CA GLN A 188 -15.73 -5.87 15.12
C GLN A 188 -14.41 -5.93 14.35
N ALA A 189 -13.79 -4.79 14.07
CA ALA A 189 -12.49 -4.70 13.41
C ALA A 189 -11.42 -5.46 14.18
N ALA A 190 -11.39 -5.33 15.51
CA ALA A 190 -10.41 -5.99 16.36
C ALA A 190 -10.45 -7.53 16.28
N GLN A 191 -11.50 -8.11 15.70
CA GLN A 191 -11.66 -9.55 15.46
C GLN A 191 -11.43 -9.94 14.00
N ALA A 192 -11.12 -8.99 13.12
CA ALA A 192 -10.83 -9.21 11.71
C ALA A 192 -9.34 -9.02 11.44
N ASP A 193 -8.91 -9.37 10.22
CA ASP A 193 -7.53 -9.17 9.78
C ASP A 193 -7.47 -8.23 8.57
N LEU A 194 -8.47 -8.30 7.68
CA LEU A 194 -8.47 -7.60 6.40
C LEU A 194 -9.67 -6.68 6.24
N GLY A 195 -9.43 -5.53 5.63
CA GLY A 195 -10.46 -4.64 5.12
C GLY A 195 -10.44 -4.60 3.59
N VAL A 196 -11.36 -3.83 3.02
CA VAL A 196 -11.46 -3.58 1.59
C VAL A 196 -11.73 -2.09 1.35
N PHE A 197 -11.12 -1.52 0.32
CA PHE A 197 -11.31 -0.11 -0.01
C PHE A 197 -11.35 0.16 -1.52
N SER A 198 -11.80 1.37 -1.85
CA SER A 198 -11.84 1.91 -3.20
C SER A 198 -10.83 3.06 -3.29
N TYR A 199 -9.91 3.00 -4.25
CA TYR A 199 -8.93 4.07 -4.48
C TYR A 199 -9.60 5.41 -4.75
N GLY A 200 -8.98 6.50 -4.25
CA GLY A 200 -9.49 7.86 -4.41
C GLY A 200 -10.75 8.15 -3.61
N ALA A 201 -11.15 7.22 -2.73
CA ALA A 201 -12.44 7.23 -2.04
C ALA A 201 -13.62 7.44 -3.01
N ILE A 202 -13.59 6.73 -4.15
CA ILE A 202 -14.64 6.76 -5.17
C ILE A 202 -15.53 5.52 -5.01
N PHE A 203 -16.75 5.71 -4.54
CA PHE A 203 -17.68 4.61 -4.26
C PHE A 203 -19.12 5.12 -4.23
N ALA A 204 -20.08 4.23 -4.47
CA ALA A 204 -21.50 4.51 -4.30
C ALA A 204 -22.09 3.73 -3.13
N VAL A 205 -23.09 4.31 -2.48
CA VAL A 205 -23.77 3.72 -1.33
C VAL A 205 -25.27 3.86 -1.50
N ARG A 206 -26.02 2.78 -1.28
CA ARG A 206 -27.48 2.82 -1.22
C ARG A 206 -27.90 3.75 -0.09
N ASN A 207 -28.81 4.66 -0.38
CA ASN A 207 -29.20 5.72 0.56
C ASN A 207 -29.71 5.17 1.90
N ALA A 208 -30.40 4.03 1.90
CA ALA A 208 -30.78 3.32 3.11
C ALA A 208 -29.58 3.03 4.07
N ARG A 209 -28.41 2.63 3.53
CA ARG A 209 -27.20 2.39 4.33
C ARG A 209 -26.62 3.67 4.91
N LEU A 210 -26.65 4.76 4.15
CA LEU A 210 -26.22 6.09 4.63
C LEU A 210 -27.11 6.58 5.77
N HIS A 211 -28.42 6.45 5.62
CA HIS A 211 -29.38 6.77 6.68
C HIS A 211 -29.14 5.94 7.94
N ASP A 212 -28.93 4.64 7.79
CA ASP A 212 -28.62 3.77 8.93
C ASP A 212 -27.32 4.17 9.62
N PHE A 213 -26.26 4.47 8.87
CA PHE A 213 -25.00 4.93 9.42
C PHE A 213 -25.17 6.24 10.21
N VAL A 214 -25.80 7.26 9.62
CA VAL A 214 -25.97 8.55 10.29
C VAL A 214 -26.91 8.44 11.49
N ARG A 215 -27.97 7.63 11.40
CA ARG A 215 -28.87 7.37 12.53
C ARG A 215 -28.14 6.72 13.70
N GLN A 216 -27.22 5.80 13.44
CA GLN A 216 -26.51 5.05 14.48
C GLN A 216 -25.26 5.75 15.00
N GLN A 217 -24.56 6.49 14.13
CA GLN A 217 -23.21 7.02 14.39
C GLN A 217 -23.15 8.56 14.24
N GLY A 218 -24.28 9.24 14.06
CA GLY A 218 -24.35 10.67 13.78
C GLY A 218 -23.64 11.55 14.81
N GLU A 219 -23.68 11.16 16.08
CA GLU A 219 -22.99 11.87 17.18
C GLU A 219 -21.46 11.85 17.04
N CYS A 220 -20.90 10.88 16.31
CA CYS A 220 -19.46 10.77 16.05
C CYS A 220 -18.99 11.63 14.89
N LEU A 221 -19.88 12.05 13.98
CA LEU A 221 -19.50 12.78 12.75
C LEU A 221 -18.71 14.07 13.01
N PRO A 222 -19.05 14.92 14.01
CA PRO A 222 -18.24 16.11 14.30
C PRO A 222 -16.80 15.77 14.69
N LYS A 223 -16.60 14.70 15.48
CA LYS A 223 -15.27 14.23 15.90
C LYS A 223 -14.50 13.67 14.71
N MET A 224 -15.15 12.84 13.88
CA MET A 224 -14.56 12.32 12.65
C MET A 224 -14.10 13.46 11.73
N ARG A 225 -14.94 14.49 11.58
CA ARG A 225 -14.62 15.65 10.75
C ARG A 225 -13.46 16.45 11.32
N GLN A 226 -13.41 16.64 12.63
CA GLN A 226 -12.26 17.27 13.30
C GLN A 226 -10.95 16.50 13.02
N LEU A 227 -10.97 15.16 13.13
CA LEU A 227 -9.81 14.32 12.80
C LEU A 227 -9.39 14.51 11.34
N SER A 228 -10.35 14.47 10.40
CA SER A 228 -10.06 14.61 8.96
C SER A 228 -9.38 15.93 8.58
N ARG A 229 -9.58 16.99 9.39
CA ARG A 229 -9.00 18.33 9.19
C ARG A 229 -7.65 18.52 9.90
N SER A 230 -7.26 17.60 10.77
CA SER A 230 -6.12 17.81 11.70
C SER A 230 -4.77 17.43 11.10
N TYR A 231 -4.66 16.25 10.50
CA TYR A 231 -3.44 15.73 9.88
C TYR A 231 -3.78 14.99 8.59
N GLU A 232 -2.91 15.11 7.59
CA GLU A 232 -3.11 14.49 6.28
C GLU A 232 -3.27 12.96 6.39
N THR A 233 -2.52 12.32 7.29
CA THR A 233 -2.60 10.87 7.56
C THR A 233 -4.03 10.40 7.74
N TYR A 234 -4.88 11.15 8.46
CA TYR A 234 -6.27 10.75 8.69
C TYR A 234 -7.11 10.68 7.42
N GLY A 235 -6.81 11.47 6.40
CA GLY A 235 -7.51 11.36 5.12
C GLY A 235 -7.31 9.99 4.47
N TYR A 236 -6.07 9.47 4.48
CA TYR A 236 -5.78 8.10 4.03
C TYR A 236 -6.37 7.01 4.93
N MET A 237 -6.56 7.32 6.23
CA MET A 237 -7.28 6.42 7.14
C MET A 237 -8.78 6.36 6.79
N PHE A 238 -9.38 7.51 6.48
CA PHE A 238 -10.78 7.59 6.04
C PHE A 238 -11.00 6.89 4.70
N GLU A 239 -10.13 7.13 3.71
CA GLU A 239 -10.20 6.50 2.38
C GLU A 239 -10.39 4.98 2.47
N ARG A 240 -9.58 4.33 3.32
CA ARG A 240 -9.64 2.88 3.53
C ARG A 240 -10.82 2.39 4.38
N SER A 241 -11.51 3.30 5.06
CA SER A 241 -12.57 2.95 6.01
C SER A 241 -13.99 3.12 5.46
N TRP A 242 -14.17 3.87 4.37
CA TRP A 242 -15.49 4.29 3.90
C TRP A 242 -16.45 3.13 3.67
N LEU A 243 -16.02 2.09 2.96
CA LEU A 243 -16.88 0.96 2.63
C LEU A 243 -17.40 0.27 3.92
N HIS A 244 -16.52 0.13 4.91
CA HIS A 244 -16.85 -0.48 6.20
C HIS A 244 -17.81 0.36 7.04
N PHE A 245 -17.72 1.70 6.97
CA PHE A 245 -18.67 2.58 7.65
C PHE A 245 -20.10 2.37 7.14
N PHE A 246 -20.26 1.97 5.88
CA PHE A 246 -21.57 1.73 5.27
C PHE A 246 -21.99 0.26 5.24
N GLY A 247 -21.22 -0.62 5.89
CA GLY A 247 -21.62 -1.99 6.18
C GLY A 247 -20.88 -3.08 5.40
N GLU A 248 -19.84 -2.75 4.63
CA GLU A 248 -18.98 -3.81 4.07
C GLU A 248 -18.22 -4.53 5.21
N PRO A 249 -18.22 -5.87 5.24
CA PRO A 249 -17.62 -6.62 6.32
C PRO A 249 -16.08 -6.57 6.26
N CYS A 250 -15.46 -6.58 7.44
CA CYS A 250 -14.05 -6.95 7.55
C CYS A 250 -13.91 -8.48 7.50
N LEU A 251 -12.82 -8.98 6.95
CA LEU A 251 -12.57 -10.42 6.80
C LEU A 251 -11.64 -10.93 7.90
N ARG A 252 -12.01 -12.07 8.48
CA ARG A 252 -11.20 -12.83 9.45
C ARG A 252 -10.62 -14.06 8.76
N LEU A 253 -9.30 -14.21 8.79
CA LEU A 253 -8.63 -15.43 8.33
C LEU A 253 -8.94 -16.58 9.30
N PRO A 254 -9.31 -17.76 8.80
CA PRO A 254 -9.66 -18.90 9.65
C PRO A 254 -8.44 -19.41 10.42
N ALA A 255 -8.68 -19.93 11.63
CA ALA A 255 -7.65 -20.61 12.40
C ALA A 255 -7.20 -21.91 11.69
N LEU A 256 -5.89 -22.18 11.71
CA LEU A 256 -5.31 -23.42 11.22
C LEU A 256 -5.85 -24.60 12.05
N GLY A 257 -6.83 -25.33 11.50
CA GLY A 257 -7.55 -26.42 12.19
C GLY A 257 -9.07 -26.37 12.05
N GLN A 258 -9.65 -25.24 11.63
CA GLN A 258 -11.06 -25.14 11.23
C GLN A 258 -11.27 -25.23 9.71
N ALA A 259 -10.20 -25.31 8.92
CA ALA A 259 -10.24 -25.58 7.48
C ALA A 259 -10.58 -27.04 7.14
N ALA A 260 -11.41 -27.70 7.95
CA ALA A 260 -12.00 -28.97 7.57
C ALA A 260 -13.13 -28.68 6.57
N SER A 261 -12.88 -29.05 5.31
CA SER A 261 -13.77 -28.93 4.13
C SER A 261 -13.56 -27.72 3.22
N LEU A 262 -12.31 -27.39 2.88
CA LEU A 262 -12.03 -26.89 1.53
C LEU A 262 -11.54 -28.09 0.71
N GLN A 263 -12.45 -28.73 -0.03
CA GLN A 263 -12.10 -29.72 -1.04
C GLN A 263 -11.35 -29.00 -2.16
N LEU A 264 -10.03 -28.86 -1.99
CA LEU A 264 -9.12 -28.65 -3.09
C LEU A 264 -9.11 -29.95 -3.90
N ALA A 265 -9.63 -29.89 -5.12
CA ALA A 265 -9.45 -30.96 -6.10
C ALA A 265 -7.95 -31.23 -6.23
N THR A 266 -7.52 -32.40 -5.77
CA THR A 266 -6.14 -32.86 -5.86
C THR A 266 -6.10 -34.03 -6.82
N GLU A 267 -5.35 -33.89 -7.91
CA GLU A 267 -4.78 -35.05 -8.60
C GLU A 267 -3.64 -35.63 -7.75
N PRO A 268 -3.41 -36.96 -7.76
CA PRO A 268 -2.56 -37.61 -6.77
C PRO A 268 -1.09 -37.65 -7.23
N ALA A 269 -0.19 -37.10 -6.43
CA ALA A 269 1.23 -37.43 -6.48
C ALA A 269 1.59 -38.34 -5.29
N GLN A 270 2.10 -39.51 -5.63
CA GLN A 270 2.46 -40.59 -4.72
C GLN A 270 3.69 -40.21 -3.87
N THR A 271 3.63 -40.54 -2.58
CA THR A 271 4.76 -40.51 -1.66
C THR A 271 5.57 -41.81 -1.74
N PRO A 272 6.88 -41.76 -1.47
CA PRO A 272 7.54 -42.88 -0.83
C PRO A 272 8.13 -42.51 0.55
N ALA A 273 7.80 -43.41 1.47
CA ALA A 273 8.41 -43.86 2.72
C ALA A 273 9.59 -43.11 3.38
N ALA A 274 9.47 -43.11 4.72
CA ALA A 274 10.34 -42.52 5.73
C ALA A 274 11.73 -43.18 5.90
N ALA A 275 12.69 -42.37 6.33
CA ALA A 275 13.89 -42.78 7.05
C ALA A 275 14.12 -41.87 8.27
N SER A 276 14.70 -42.44 9.33
CA SER A 276 14.85 -41.92 10.70
C SER A 276 15.78 -40.69 10.82
N PRO A 277 15.75 -39.93 11.95
CA PRO A 277 16.18 -38.54 11.99
C PRO A 277 17.67 -38.35 12.27
N GLN A 278 18.34 -37.70 11.32
CA GLN A 278 19.52 -36.85 11.55
C GLN A 278 19.11 -35.45 11.07
N THR A 279 19.30 -34.42 11.89
CA THR A 279 18.63 -33.10 11.76
C THR A 279 19.01 -32.35 10.46
N PRO A 280 18.09 -32.13 9.50
CA PRO A 280 18.37 -31.51 8.19
C PRO A 280 18.90 -30.07 8.26
N ALA A 281 18.50 -29.32 9.29
CA ALA A 281 18.81 -27.89 9.41
C ALA A 281 20.30 -27.59 9.68
N GLN A 282 21.03 -28.50 10.32
CA GLN A 282 22.47 -28.32 10.59
C GLN A 282 23.31 -28.59 9.34
N ASP A 283 22.92 -29.60 8.56
CA ASP A 283 23.59 -29.94 7.31
C ASP A 283 23.39 -28.85 6.26
N GLU A 284 22.20 -28.25 6.19
CA GLU A 284 21.92 -27.12 5.29
C GLU A 284 22.72 -25.86 5.64
N ALA A 285 22.89 -25.55 6.92
CA ALA A 285 23.69 -24.40 7.35
C ALA A 285 25.18 -24.59 7.01
N CYS A 286 25.72 -25.80 7.19
CA CYS A 286 27.10 -26.12 6.80
C CYS A 286 27.28 -26.03 5.28
N GLN A 287 26.35 -26.58 4.50
CA GLN A 287 26.37 -26.51 3.04
C GLN A 287 26.31 -25.06 2.53
N LEU A 288 25.51 -24.21 3.17
CA LEU A 288 25.40 -22.80 2.79
C LEU A 288 26.72 -22.05 3.02
N ALA A 289 27.37 -22.28 4.17
CA ALA A 289 28.66 -21.69 4.48
C ALA A 289 29.75 -22.13 3.47
N ASP A 290 29.81 -23.42 3.15
CA ASP A 290 30.77 -23.97 2.18
C ASP A 290 30.60 -23.34 0.79
N VAL A 291 29.35 -23.19 0.34
CA VAL A 291 29.06 -22.61 -0.98
C VAL A 291 29.43 -21.13 -1.03
N ARG A 292 29.19 -20.36 0.04
CA ARG A 292 29.63 -18.96 0.12
C ARG A 292 31.15 -18.83 0.07
N GLU A 293 31.86 -19.66 0.84
CA GLU A 293 33.32 -19.66 0.85
C GLU A 293 33.90 -19.98 -0.53
N GLN A 294 33.33 -20.98 -1.22
CA GLN A 294 33.71 -21.35 -2.59
C GLN A 294 33.48 -20.20 -3.58
N ALA A 295 32.35 -19.49 -3.50
CA ALA A 295 32.08 -18.34 -4.36
C ALA A 295 33.11 -17.22 -4.16
N PHE A 296 33.42 -16.87 -2.90
CA PHE A 296 34.43 -15.86 -2.62
C PHE A 296 35.84 -16.31 -3.03
N ALA A 297 36.17 -17.60 -2.93
CA ALA A 297 37.42 -18.14 -3.42
C ALA A 297 37.54 -18.04 -4.94
N ALA A 298 36.48 -18.36 -5.68
CA ALA A 298 36.40 -18.21 -7.14
C ALA A 298 36.55 -16.73 -7.55
N SER A 299 35.87 -15.81 -6.86
CA SER A 299 36.01 -14.36 -7.07
C SER A 299 37.45 -13.88 -6.86
N ARG A 300 38.13 -14.31 -5.80
CA ARG A 300 39.56 -14.00 -5.56
C ARG A 300 40.49 -14.58 -6.63
N ALA A 301 40.09 -15.69 -7.27
CA ALA A 301 40.81 -16.28 -8.38
C ALA A 301 40.51 -15.59 -9.73
N GLY A 302 39.62 -14.60 -9.76
CA GLY A 302 39.21 -13.86 -10.96
C GLY A 302 38.05 -14.49 -11.72
N ASP A 303 37.47 -15.59 -11.24
CA ASP A 303 36.30 -16.25 -11.82
C ASP A 303 35.01 -15.69 -11.22
N LEU A 304 34.67 -14.45 -11.60
CA LEU A 304 33.46 -13.78 -11.14
C LEU A 304 32.18 -14.44 -11.69
N ASP A 305 32.19 -14.88 -12.95
CA ASP A 305 31.06 -15.59 -13.57
C ASP A 305 30.75 -16.91 -12.83
N GLY A 306 31.79 -17.70 -12.53
CA GLY A 306 31.64 -18.94 -11.76
C GLY A 306 31.13 -18.69 -10.35
N ALA A 307 31.62 -17.64 -9.68
CA ALA A 307 31.16 -17.25 -8.35
C ALA A 307 29.68 -16.84 -8.33
N ILE A 308 29.25 -16.03 -9.31
CA ILE A 308 27.84 -15.61 -9.48
C ILE A 308 26.95 -16.82 -9.79
N ALA A 309 27.38 -17.72 -10.67
CA ALA A 309 26.63 -18.92 -11.00
C ALA A 309 26.46 -19.85 -9.79
N LEU A 310 27.51 -20.00 -8.97
CA LEU A 310 27.50 -20.83 -7.77
C LEU A 310 26.49 -20.31 -6.73
N LEU A 311 26.52 -19.01 -6.44
CA LEU A 311 25.55 -18.39 -5.52
C LEU A 311 24.14 -18.34 -6.12
N GLY A 312 24.00 -18.20 -7.45
CA GLY A 312 22.72 -18.31 -8.13
C GLY A 312 22.05 -19.67 -7.94
N GLN A 313 22.82 -20.76 -8.03
CA GLN A 313 22.35 -22.12 -7.73
C GLN A 313 22.00 -22.28 -6.24
N ALA A 314 22.83 -21.72 -5.35
CA ALA A 314 22.57 -21.71 -3.92
C ALA A 314 21.22 -21.04 -3.61
N LEU A 315 20.95 -19.90 -4.25
CA LEU A 315 19.71 -19.15 -4.05
C LEU A 315 18.47 -19.90 -4.56
N GLN A 316 18.59 -20.71 -5.61
CA GLN A 316 17.49 -21.59 -6.06
C GLN A 316 17.18 -22.67 -5.03
N ARG A 317 18.21 -23.20 -4.35
CA ARG A 317 18.06 -24.24 -3.34
C ARG A 317 17.58 -23.69 -1.99
N TRP A 318 18.02 -22.48 -1.62
CA TRP A 318 17.64 -21.81 -0.38
C TRP A 318 17.07 -20.41 -0.66
N PRO A 319 15.83 -20.33 -1.17
CA PRO A 319 15.21 -19.05 -1.50
C PRO A 319 14.95 -18.23 -0.22
N GLY A 320 15.59 -17.06 -0.10
CA GLY A 320 15.42 -16.15 1.04
C GLY A 320 16.60 -16.05 2.00
N GLN A 321 17.73 -16.72 1.71
CA GLN A 321 18.95 -16.55 2.51
C GLN A 321 19.58 -15.18 2.25
N VAL A 322 19.41 -14.24 3.20
CA VAL A 322 19.89 -12.85 3.12
C VAL A 322 21.37 -12.76 2.77
N GLU A 323 22.19 -13.57 3.44
CA GLU A 323 23.63 -13.65 3.23
C GLU A 323 24.00 -13.99 1.78
N VAL A 324 23.34 -14.99 1.18
CA VAL A 324 23.59 -15.38 -0.22
C VAL A 324 23.17 -14.28 -1.20
N ILE A 325 22.05 -13.60 -0.92
CA ILE A 325 21.59 -12.48 -1.75
C ILE A 325 22.56 -11.29 -1.63
N SER A 326 23.07 -11.02 -0.43
CA SER A 326 24.06 -9.97 -0.17
C SER A 326 25.38 -10.26 -0.87
N ASP A 327 25.89 -11.49 -0.76
CA ASP A 327 27.11 -11.91 -1.44
C ASP A 327 26.97 -11.83 -2.96
N LEU A 328 25.82 -12.24 -3.51
CA LEU A 328 25.52 -12.12 -4.94
C LEU A 328 25.48 -10.64 -5.38
N ALA A 329 24.92 -9.75 -4.55
CA ALA A 329 24.92 -8.32 -4.80
C ALA A 329 26.35 -7.75 -4.83
N ALA A 330 27.20 -8.15 -3.87
CA ALA A 330 28.59 -7.74 -3.80
C ALA A 330 29.38 -8.23 -5.03
N LEU A 331 29.18 -9.49 -5.45
CA LEU A 331 29.80 -10.03 -6.65
C LEU A 331 29.32 -9.32 -7.93
N ALA A 332 28.02 -9.03 -8.06
CA ALA A 332 27.48 -8.27 -9.19
C ALA A 332 28.10 -6.86 -9.27
N LEU A 333 28.32 -6.21 -8.12
CA LEU A 333 29.00 -4.92 -8.07
C LEU A 333 30.46 -5.05 -8.52
N SER A 334 31.18 -6.08 -8.05
CA SER A 334 32.55 -6.39 -8.50
C SER A 334 32.63 -6.78 -9.98
N HIS A 335 31.57 -7.37 -10.54
CA HIS A 335 31.42 -7.72 -11.95
C HIS A 335 31.14 -6.48 -12.85
N GLY A 336 30.91 -5.32 -12.26
CA GLY A 336 30.62 -4.08 -12.99
C GLY A 336 29.14 -3.92 -13.35
N GLU A 337 28.24 -4.61 -12.64
CA GLU A 337 26.78 -4.53 -12.83
C GLU A 337 26.09 -3.79 -11.66
N PRO A 338 26.33 -2.47 -11.47
CA PRO A 338 25.83 -1.76 -10.30
C PRO A 338 24.30 -1.68 -10.24
N ALA A 339 23.60 -1.66 -11.38
CA ALA A 339 22.13 -1.69 -11.39
C ALA A 339 21.57 -3.02 -10.86
N GLN A 340 22.20 -4.14 -11.22
CA GLN A 340 21.83 -5.47 -10.73
C GLN A 340 22.19 -5.60 -9.25
N ALA A 341 23.38 -5.15 -8.86
CA ALA A 341 23.84 -5.13 -7.48
C ALA A 341 22.89 -4.33 -6.57
N ALA A 342 22.44 -3.14 -7.01
CA ALA A 342 21.44 -2.35 -6.29
C ALA A 342 20.12 -3.12 -6.09
N THR A 343 19.65 -3.82 -7.13
CA THR A 343 18.42 -4.62 -7.08
C THR A 343 18.53 -5.76 -6.07
N LEU A 344 19.64 -6.50 -6.09
CA LEU A 344 19.92 -7.60 -5.17
C LEU A 344 20.11 -7.10 -3.73
N ALA A 345 20.86 -6.02 -3.54
CA ALA A 345 21.06 -5.41 -2.23
C ALA A 345 19.72 -4.92 -1.63
N GLN A 346 18.86 -4.28 -2.44
CA GLN A 346 17.51 -3.92 -2.02
C GLN A 346 16.67 -5.15 -1.66
N HIS A 347 16.82 -6.27 -2.37
CA HIS A 347 16.14 -7.51 -2.03
C HIS A 347 16.60 -8.06 -0.66
N ALA A 348 17.91 -8.12 -0.41
CA ALA A 348 18.43 -8.51 0.91
C ALA A 348 17.92 -7.58 2.02
N LEU A 349 17.85 -6.27 1.76
CA LEU A 349 17.34 -5.28 2.72
C LEU A 349 15.83 -5.35 2.96
N LYS A 350 15.05 -5.94 2.06
CA LYS A 350 13.63 -6.24 2.33
C LYS A 350 13.47 -7.37 3.35
N LEU A 351 14.39 -8.33 3.34
CA LEU A 351 14.39 -9.47 4.25
C LEU A 351 15.01 -9.11 5.61
N GLN A 352 16.11 -8.36 5.60
CA GLN A 352 16.76 -7.84 6.79
C GLN A 352 17.11 -6.36 6.60
N PRO A 353 16.26 -5.43 7.06
CA PRO A 353 16.44 -4.00 6.84
C PRO A 353 17.80 -3.48 7.31
N GLU A 354 18.28 -3.94 8.46
CA GLU A 354 19.52 -3.46 9.08
C GLU A 354 20.74 -4.30 8.67
N HIS A 355 20.71 -4.92 7.48
CA HIS A 355 21.83 -5.70 6.96
C HIS A 355 22.95 -4.80 6.42
N GLY A 356 24.00 -4.62 7.23
CA GLY A 356 25.10 -3.70 6.96
C GLY A 356 25.79 -3.88 5.61
N CYS A 357 26.15 -5.12 5.23
CA CYS A 357 26.83 -5.41 3.96
C CYS A 357 25.96 -5.06 2.74
N SER A 358 24.64 -5.22 2.85
CA SER A 358 23.71 -4.88 1.77
C SER A 358 23.48 -3.38 1.66
N LEU A 359 23.43 -2.66 2.79
CA LEU A 359 23.41 -1.19 2.77
C LEU A 359 24.69 -0.61 2.15
N TYR A 360 25.85 -1.17 2.49
CA TYR A 360 27.13 -0.80 1.87
C TYR A 360 27.08 -1.01 0.35
N THR A 361 26.68 -2.20 -0.09
CA THR A 361 26.61 -2.55 -1.51
C THR A 361 25.62 -1.66 -2.26
N LEU A 362 24.46 -1.36 -1.66
CA LEU A 362 23.47 -0.47 -2.25
C LEU A 362 24.01 0.95 -2.41
N ALA A 363 24.66 1.50 -1.38
CA ALA A 363 25.20 2.85 -1.44
C ALA A 363 26.28 2.98 -2.54
N MET A 364 27.22 2.03 -2.61
CA MET A 364 28.22 1.96 -3.68
C MET A 364 27.59 1.82 -5.07
N SER A 365 26.54 1.02 -5.20
CA SER A 365 25.82 0.83 -6.46
C SER A 365 25.08 2.10 -6.91
N GLN A 366 24.51 2.84 -5.96
CA GLN A 366 23.87 4.14 -6.21
C GLN A 366 24.89 5.19 -6.68
N GLU A 367 26.09 5.23 -6.08
CA GLU A 367 27.18 6.09 -6.55
C GLU A 367 27.60 5.75 -7.98
N ALA A 368 27.83 4.45 -8.27
CA ALA A 368 28.23 3.99 -9.59
C ALA A 368 27.18 4.27 -10.68
N THR A 369 25.91 4.46 -10.29
CA THR A 369 24.81 4.80 -11.20
C THR A 369 24.44 6.29 -11.18
N GLY A 370 25.23 7.14 -10.52
CA GLY A 370 25.03 8.60 -10.49
C GLY A 370 23.92 9.09 -9.57
N GLN A 371 23.41 8.25 -8.66
CA GLN A 371 22.32 8.57 -7.73
C GLN A 371 22.87 9.11 -6.40
N ALA A 372 23.60 10.24 -6.44
CA ALA A 372 24.36 10.76 -5.29
C ALA A 372 23.50 11.06 -4.04
N GLU A 373 22.31 11.63 -4.21
CA GLU A 373 21.41 11.94 -3.08
C GLU A 373 20.89 10.66 -2.40
N ALA A 374 20.51 9.66 -3.21
CA ALA A 374 20.07 8.37 -2.69
C ALA A 374 21.21 7.62 -1.98
N ALA A 375 22.44 7.69 -2.54
CA ALA A 375 23.64 7.13 -1.93
C ALA A 375 23.93 7.76 -0.56
N LEU A 376 23.87 9.09 -0.44
CA LEU A 376 24.07 9.79 0.82
C LEU A 376 23.06 9.33 1.89
N HIS A 377 21.77 9.22 1.53
CA HIS A 377 20.77 8.69 2.44
C HIS A 377 21.08 7.27 2.90
N THR A 378 21.51 6.40 1.99
CA THR A 378 21.89 5.02 2.31
C THR A 378 23.15 4.97 3.19
N TRP A 379 24.14 5.83 2.95
CA TRP A 379 25.35 5.92 3.78
C TRP A 379 25.03 6.38 5.20
N LEU A 380 24.18 7.40 5.36
CA LEU A 380 23.73 7.86 6.67
C LEU A 380 22.99 6.76 7.43
N ARG A 381 22.14 6.01 6.73
CA ARG A 381 21.45 4.85 7.30
C ARG A 381 22.41 3.75 7.74
N LEU A 382 23.44 3.45 6.94
CA LEU A 382 24.46 2.45 7.27
C LEU A 382 25.27 2.85 8.50
N ALA A 383 25.55 4.14 8.68
CA ALA A 383 26.36 4.64 9.80
C ALA A 383 25.63 4.70 11.14
N ASP A 384 24.33 4.37 11.17
CA ASP A 384 23.49 4.46 12.37
C ASP A 384 23.05 3.08 12.90
N GLY A 385 22.80 3.02 14.20
CA GLY A 385 22.10 1.92 14.87
C GLY A 385 22.64 0.51 14.62
N ALA A 386 21.73 -0.39 14.26
CA ALA A 386 22.01 -1.82 14.10
C ALA A 386 22.77 -2.13 12.80
N ALA A 387 22.61 -1.31 11.75
CA ALA A 387 23.30 -1.49 10.48
C ALA A 387 24.83 -1.39 10.62
N VAL A 388 25.34 -0.36 11.32
CA VAL A 388 26.79 -0.21 11.53
C VAL A 388 27.34 -1.30 12.46
N ALA A 389 26.54 -1.79 13.41
CA ALA A 389 26.93 -2.89 14.29
C ALA A 389 27.06 -4.20 13.50
N HIS A 390 26.08 -4.52 12.65
CA HIS A 390 26.10 -5.67 11.75
C HIS A 390 27.29 -5.60 10.79
N LEU A 391 27.53 -4.43 10.17
CA LEU A 391 28.67 -4.25 9.27
C LEU A 391 30.01 -4.45 10.01
N ARG A 392 30.13 -3.95 11.24
CA ARG A 392 31.36 -4.10 12.04
C ARG A 392 31.64 -5.57 12.39
N GLU A 393 30.61 -6.37 12.59
CA GLU A 393 30.74 -7.79 12.88
C GLU A 393 31.14 -8.59 11.64
N GLN A 394 30.52 -8.30 10.49
CA GLN A 394 30.69 -9.10 9.27
C GLN A 394 31.87 -8.64 8.39
N ALA A 395 32.15 -7.34 8.34
CA ALA A 395 33.16 -6.74 7.45
C ALA A 395 33.79 -5.48 8.10
N PRO A 396 34.55 -5.64 9.20
CA PRO A 396 35.12 -4.52 9.96
C PRO A 396 36.01 -3.59 9.12
N GLU A 397 36.66 -4.11 8.08
CA GLU A 397 37.50 -3.35 7.15
C GLU A 397 36.73 -2.28 6.36
N LEU A 398 35.41 -2.46 6.18
CA LEU A 398 34.57 -1.50 5.45
C LEU A 398 34.17 -0.29 6.30
N ILE A 399 34.33 -0.34 7.63
CA ILE A 399 33.93 0.74 8.53
C ILE A 399 34.70 2.03 8.25
N GLU A 400 36.02 1.93 8.01
CA GLU A 400 36.84 3.09 7.65
C GLU A 400 36.45 3.65 6.27
N VAL A 401 36.03 2.79 5.35
CA VAL A 401 35.56 3.20 4.02
C VAL A 401 34.27 4.02 4.13
N VAL A 402 33.31 3.55 4.94
CA VAL A 402 32.04 4.26 5.19
C VAL A 402 32.30 5.63 5.82
N ALA A 403 33.16 5.70 6.83
CA ALA A 403 33.49 6.96 7.50
C ALA A 403 34.14 7.95 6.54
N LYS A 404 35.09 7.50 5.71
CA LYS A 404 35.72 8.33 4.68
C LYS A 404 34.72 8.85 3.65
N ARG A 405 33.80 7.98 3.18
CA ARG A 405 32.77 8.39 2.21
C ARG A 405 31.85 9.48 2.75
N LEU A 406 31.38 9.35 3.99
CA LEU A 406 30.55 10.38 4.62
C LEU A 406 31.29 11.72 4.79
N GLU A 407 32.59 11.68 5.10
CA GLU A 407 33.42 12.88 5.16
C GLU A 407 33.58 13.53 3.77
N ASP A 408 33.75 12.74 2.70
CA ASP A 408 33.79 13.25 1.33
C ASP A 408 32.49 13.99 0.96
N TYR A 409 31.32 13.44 1.32
CA TYR A 409 30.03 14.12 1.14
C TYR A 409 29.93 15.42 1.94
N ARG A 410 30.40 15.41 3.19
CA ARG A 410 30.41 16.59 4.06
C ARG A 410 31.26 17.72 3.47
N LEU A 411 32.42 17.39 2.93
CA LEU A 411 33.31 18.35 2.27
C LEU A 411 32.70 18.87 0.96
N ALA A 412 32.08 17.99 0.15
CA ALA A 412 31.44 18.37 -1.10
C ALA A 412 30.23 19.30 -0.90
N MET A 413 29.50 19.17 0.21
CA MET A 413 28.38 20.07 0.55
C MET A 413 28.83 21.43 1.11
N ALA A 414 30.08 21.56 1.55
CA ALA A 414 30.64 22.78 2.11
C ALA A 414 31.38 23.66 1.08
N ALA A 415 31.68 23.10 -0.09
CA ALA A 415 32.28 23.78 -1.24
C ALA A 415 31.20 24.34 -2.18
#